data_AF-A0A7C1EFQ1-F1
#
_entry.id   AF-A0A7C1EFQ1-F1
#
_cell.length_a   1.000
_cell.length_b   1.000
_cell.length_c   1.000
_cell.angle_alpha   90.00
_cell.angle_beta   90.00
_cell.angle_gamma   90.00
#
_symmetry.space_group_name_H-M   'P 1'
#
loop_
_entity.id
_entity.type
_entity.pdbx_description
1 polymer ?
#
loop_
_entity_poly.entity_id
_entity_poly.type
_entity_poly.pdbx_seq_one_letter_code
_entity_poly.pdbx_strand_id
1 'polypeptide(L)'
;AELAAAFGSSADATRFNEMAERVHLSFNTRFWYNAGYLYDVVDGPEGDDPTLRPNQIFAVSLPFGLLDEEKARAVVDICARELVISYALRSLAPDETDYVGHYGGDALQRDSCYHQGTAWGWLIGPFVSAHYKVYRDAQTAYSYLEPIADHLNDHGLGSISEIFDGDPPHTPRGCIAQAWSVAEVLRAWRELQPALKQEKTE
;
A
#
# COMPACT_ATOMS: atom_id res chain seq x y z
N ALA A 1 20.87 -8.65 -7.08
CA ALA A 1 22.22 -8.35 -7.61
C ALA A 1 23.20 -7.94 -6.52
N GLU A 2 22.84 -6.97 -5.68
CA GLU A 2 23.71 -6.45 -4.59
C GLU A 2 24.26 -7.53 -3.66
N LEU A 3 23.41 -8.46 -3.18
CA LEU A 3 23.86 -9.58 -2.35
C LEU A 3 24.85 -10.49 -3.09
N ALA A 4 24.59 -10.83 -4.36
CA ALA A 4 25.50 -11.64 -5.16
C ALA A 4 26.87 -10.96 -5.31
N ALA A 5 26.90 -9.64 -5.51
CA ALA A 5 28.12 -8.87 -5.53
C ALA A 5 28.84 -8.89 -4.16
N ALA A 6 28.10 -8.73 -3.06
CA ALA A 6 28.64 -8.75 -1.70
C ALA A 6 29.28 -10.11 -1.33
N PHE A 7 28.77 -11.22 -1.89
CA PHE A 7 29.32 -12.56 -1.71
C PHE A 7 30.34 -12.97 -2.78
N GLY A 8 30.77 -12.06 -3.67
CA GLY A 8 31.81 -12.31 -4.67
C GLY A 8 31.35 -13.05 -5.93
N SER A 9 30.04 -13.23 -6.12
CA SER A 9 29.44 -13.85 -7.31
C SER A 9 29.15 -12.81 -8.40
N SER A 10 30.20 -12.25 -9.02
CA SER A 10 30.06 -11.17 -10.02
C SER A 10 29.21 -11.56 -11.24
N ALA A 11 29.30 -12.80 -11.71
CA ALA A 11 28.50 -13.28 -12.83
C ALA A 11 26.99 -13.28 -12.51
N ASP A 12 26.62 -13.72 -11.30
CA ASP A 12 25.23 -13.70 -10.84
C ASP A 12 24.74 -12.27 -10.60
N ALA A 13 25.61 -11.38 -10.09
CA ALA A 13 25.26 -9.97 -9.93
C ALA A 13 24.89 -9.32 -11.26
N THR A 14 25.69 -9.51 -12.31
CA THR A 14 25.39 -9.03 -13.67
C THR A 14 24.08 -9.61 -14.18
N ARG A 15 23.91 -10.94 -14.11
CA ARG A 15 22.69 -11.61 -14.55
C ARG A 15 21.44 -11.08 -13.85
N PHE A 16 21.49 -10.86 -12.54
CA PHE A 16 20.36 -10.34 -11.78
C PHE A 16 20.05 -8.88 -12.11
N ASN A 17 21.05 -8.06 -12.43
CA ASN A 17 20.82 -6.69 -12.91
C ASN A 17 20.12 -6.70 -14.27
N GLU A 18 20.58 -7.52 -15.22
CA GLU A 18 19.91 -7.66 -16.52
C GLU A 18 18.45 -8.13 -16.37
N MET A 19 18.18 -9.02 -15.42
CA MET A 19 16.82 -9.43 -15.10
C MET A 19 15.99 -8.27 -14.52
N ALA A 20 16.56 -7.48 -13.61
CA ALA A 20 15.88 -6.32 -13.02
C ALA A 20 15.53 -5.27 -14.08
N GLU A 21 16.44 -4.96 -15.01
CA GLU A 21 16.19 -4.04 -16.13
C GLU A 21 15.05 -4.52 -17.02
N ARG A 22 15.04 -5.82 -17.37
CA ARG A 22 13.93 -6.41 -18.15
C ARG A 22 12.59 -6.30 -17.40
N VAL A 23 12.59 -6.57 -16.09
CA VAL A 23 11.39 -6.44 -15.25
C VAL A 23 10.92 -4.98 -15.27
N HIS A 24 11.79 -4.02 -15.01
CA HIS A 24 11.44 -2.60 -14.99
C HIS A 24 10.78 -2.14 -16.31
N LEU A 25 11.35 -2.49 -17.46
CA LEU A 25 10.81 -2.13 -18.77
C LEU A 25 9.45 -2.82 -19.04
N SER A 26 9.37 -4.13 -18.79
CA SER A 26 8.14 -4.88 -19.01
C SER A 26 7.00 -4.46 -18.08
N PHE A 27 7.31 -4.14 -16.82
CA PHE A 27 6.34 -3.73 -15.81
C PHE A 27 5.69 -2.41 -16.19
N ASN A 28 6.51 -1.39 -16.52
CA ASN A 28 6.06 -0.08 -16.99
C ASN A 28 5.19 -0.14 -18.25
N THR A 29 5.40 -1.15 -19.10
CA THR A 29 4.67 -1.34 -20.36
C THR A 29 3.37 -2.10 -20.14
N ARG A 30 3.40 -3.16 -19.34
CA ARG A 30 2.33 -4.16 -19.25
C ARG A 30 1.27 -3.82 -18.19
N PHE A 31 1.70 -3.26 -17.06
CA PHE A 31 0.82 -2.98 -15.93
C PHE A 31 0.19 -1.59 -16.01
N TRP A 32 0.72 -0.66 -16.81
CA TRP A 32 0.18 0.68 -16.87
C TRP A 32 -1.21 0.71 -17.53
N TYR A 33 -2.21 1.15 -16.78
CA TYR A 33 -3.56 1.41 -17.27
C TYR A 33 -3.72 2.90 -17.60
N ASN A 34 -4.39 3.19 -18.72
CA ASN A 34 -4.47 4.53 -19.28
C ASN A 34 -5.23 5.55 -18.41
N ALA A 35 -5.99 5.09 -17.41
CA ALA A 35 -6.65 5.96 -16.43
C ALA A 35 -5.71 6.52 -15.36
N GLY A 36 -4.40 6.28 -15.45
CA GLY A 36 -3.40 6.90 -14.57
C GLY A 36 -3.00 6.03 -13.36
N TYR A 37 -3.19 4.72 -13.45
CA TYR A 37 -2.85 3.76 -12.40
C TYR A 37 -2.48 2.39 -13.00
N LEU A 38 -2.29 1.36 -12.18
CA LEU A 38 -1.92 0.02 -12.65
C LEU A 38 -3.13 -0.92 -12.77
N TYR A 39 -3.14 -1.77 -13.79
CA TYR A 39 -3.93 -2.99 -13.75
C TYR A 39 -3.55 -3.80 -12.49
N ASP A 40 -4.53 -4.36 -11.78
CA ASP A 40 -4.25 -5.20 -10.61
C ASP A 40 -3.67 -6.55 -11.04
N VAL A 41 -4.22 -7.12 -12.12
CA VAL A 41 -3.78 -8.36 -12.75
C VAL A 41 -3.67 -8.14 -14.25
N VAL A 42 -2.62 -8.68 -14.85
CA VAL A 42 -2.40 -8.69 -16.30
C VAL A 42 -2.40 -10.12 -16.81
N ASP A 43 -2.85 -10.33 -18.04
CA ASP A 43 -2.90 -11.66 -18.69
C ASP A 43 -3.74 -12.69 -17.87
N GLY A 44 -4.78 -12.21 -17.19
CA GLY A 44 -5.71 -13.06 -16.44
C GLY A 44 -6.66 -13.85 -17.37
N PRO A 45 -7.45 -14.80 -16.82
CA PRO A 45 -8.38 -15.61 -17.60
C PRO A 45 -9.39 -14.80 -18.43
N GLU A 46 -9.82 -13.66 -17.89
CA GLU A 46 -10.76 -12.72 -18.51
C GLU A 46 -10.05 -11.51 -19.15
N GLY A 47 -8.73 -11.55 -19.25
CA GLY A 47 -7.89 -10.44 -19.70
C GLY A 47 -7.29 -9.64 -18.55
N ASP A 48 -7.03 -8.36 -18.81
CA ASP A 48 -6.44 -7.44 -17.84
C ASP A 48 -7.51 -6.91 -16.90
N ASP A 49 -7.19 -6.84 -15.61
CA ASP A 49 -8.08 -6.36 -14.55
C ASP A 49 -7.81 -4.86 -14.28
N PRO A 50 -8.68 -3.95 -14.76
CA PRO A 50 -8.52 -2.51 -14.55
C PRO A 50 -9.04 -2.04 -13.18
N THR A 51 -9.47 -2.94 -12.29
CA THR A 51 -10.05 -2.53 -11.01
C THR A 51 -9.04 -1.78 -10.15
N LEU A 52 -9.47 -0.66 -9.57
CA LEU A 52 -8.62 0.16 -8.74
C LEU A 52 -8.44 -0.48 -7.35
N ARG A 53 -7.24 -1.05 -7.14
CA ARG A 53 -6.86 -1.78 -5.91
C ARG A 53 -5.54 -1.26 -5.32
N PRO A 54 -5.29 -1.46 -4.01
CA PRO A 54 -4.11 -0.86 -3.35
C PRO A 54 -2.80 -1.59 -3.62
N ASN A 55 -2.81 -2.76 -4.28
CA ASN A 55 -1.61 -3.57 -4.54
C ASN A 55 -0.54 -2.80 -5.32
N GLN A 56 -0.95 -1.87 -6.18
CA GLN A 56 -0.06 -0.98 -6.93
C GLN A 56 0.90 -0.17 -6.03
N ILE A 57 0.57 0.05 -4.75
CA ILE A 57 1.43 0.81 -3.85
C ILE A 57 2.76 0.11 -3.61
N PHE A 58 2.84 -1.21 -3.77
CA PHE A 58 4.10 -1.97 -3.67
C PHE A 58 5.07 -1.67 -4.82
N ALA A 59 4.57 -1.26 -5.99
CA ALA A 59 5.43 -0.83 -7.10
C ALA A 59 6.18 0.47 -6.78
N VAL A 60 5.68 1.23 -5.80
CA VAL A 60 6.24 2.52 -5.36
C VAL A 60 7.00 2.38 -4.03
N SER A 61 6.40 1.75 -3.02
CA SER A 61 6.89 1.75 -1.63
C SER A 61 8.19 0.97 -1.42
N LEU A 62 8.44 -0.04 -2.24
CA LEU A 62 9.63 -0.88 -2.11
C LEU A 62 10.91 -0.10 -2.48
N PRO A 63 12.09 -0.51 -1.97
CA PRO A 63 13.33 0.25 -2.17
C PRO A 63 13.72 0.44 -3.65
N PHE A 64 13.44 -0.54 -4.50
CA PHE A 64 13.77 -0.53 -5.93
C PHE A 64 12.53 -0.12 -6.73
N GLY A 65 12.62 0.99 -7.46
CA GLY A 65 11.50 1.54 -8.22
C GLY A 65 11.13 0.69 -9.44
N LEU A 66 9.86 0.30 -9.53
CA LEU A 66 9.31 -0.39 -10.71
C LEU A 66 8.64 0.55 -11.71
N LEU A 67 8.47 1.81 -11.35
CA LEU A 67 7.77 2.82 -12.13
C LEU A 67 8.65 4.04 -12.35
N ASP A 68 8.42 4.70 -13.49
CA ASP A 68 8.88 6.07 -13.73
C ASP A 68 8.29 7.03 -12.69
N GLU A 69 8.98 8.13 -12.39
CA GLU A 69 8.60 9.06 -11.31
C GLU A 69 7.18 9.62 -11.44
N GLU A 70 6.76 9.98 -12.66
CA GLU A 70 5.41 10.49 -12.94
C GLU A 70 4.32 9.45 -12.67
N LYS A 71 4.54 8.20 -13.13
CA LYS A 71 3.62 7.08 -12.89
C LYS A 71 3.55 6.73 -11.41
N ALA A 72 4.70 6.72 -10.73
CA ALA A 72 4.76 6.46 -9.29
C ALA A 72 3.96 7.50 -8.50
N ARG A 73 4.04 8.78 -8.89
CA ARG A 73 3.24 9.85 -8.29
C ARG A 73 1.75 9.66 -8.55
N ALA A 74 1.36 9.39 -9.81
CA ALA A 74 -0.03 9.15 -10.18
C ALA A 74 -0.66 8.00 -9.38
N VAL A 75 0.09 6.90 -9.19
CA VAL A 75 -0.31 5.75 -8.35
C VAL A 75 -0.54 6.15 -6.89
N VAL A 76 0.33 6.97 -6.31
CA VAL A 76 0.15 7.45 -4.93
C VAL A 76 -1.09 8.34 -4.83
N ASP A 77 -1.29 9.25 -5.78
CA ASP A 77 -2.39 10.22 -5.77
C ASP A 77 -3.75 9.55 -5.88
N ILE A 78 -3.89 8.57 -6.77
CA ILE A 78 -5.14 7.83 -6.92
C ILE A 78 -5.44 6.98 -5.67
N CYS A 79 -4.42 6.35 -5.08
CA CYS A 79 -4.60 5.57 -3.86
C CYS A 79 -5.00 6.48 -2.69
N ALA A 80 -4.35 7.65 -2.56
CA ALA A 80 -4.68 8.64 -1.53
C ALA A 80 -6.13 9.12 -1.64
N ARG A 81 -6.59 9.36 -2.87
CA ARG A 81 -7.92 9.91 -3.13
C ARG A 81 -9.05 8.89 -2.95
N GLU A 82 -8.87 7.68 -3.48
CA GLU A 82 -9.97 6.72 -3.62
C GLU A 82 -9.93 5.61 -2.55
N LEU A 83 -8.73 5.22 -2.10
CA LEU A 83 -8.53 4.02 -1.28
C LEU A 83 -8.21 4.33 0.17
N VAL A 84 -7.48 5.42 0.47
CA VAL A 84 -7.15 5.78 1.84
C VAL A 84 -8.42 6.20 2.59
N ILE A 85 -8.61 5.56 3.75
CA ILE A 85 -9.53 5.97 4.80
C ILE A 85 -8.70 6.18 6.07
N SER A 86 -9.17 7.01 7.00
CA SER A 86 -8.58 7.24 8.34
C SER A 86 -7.14 6.71 8.50
N TYR A 87 -6.97 5.45 8.93
CA TYR A 87 -5.68 4.77 9.15
C TYR A 87 -5.50 3.46 8.34
N ALA A 88 -6.21 3.30 7.21
CA ALA A 88 -6.23 2.06 6.42
C ALA A 88 -6.45 2.33 4.91
N LEU A 89 -6.27 1.32 4.06
CA LEU A 89 -6.62 1.41 2.63
C LEU A 89 -7.68 0.38 2.27
N ARG A 90 -8.74 0.81 1.56
CA ARG A 90 -9.74 -0.07 0.93
C ARG A 90 -9.06 -1.03 -0.04
N SER A 91 -9.51 -2.28 -0.05
CA SER A 91 -9.00 -3.32 -0.95
C SER A 91 -9.53 -3.21 -2.39
N LEU A 92 -10.57 -2.39 -2.61
CA LEU A 92 -11.21 -2.10 -3.88
C LEU A 92 -11.84 -0.70 -3.80
N ALA A 93 -11.77 0.09 -4.88
CA ALA A 93 -12.34 1.43 -4.90
C ALA A 93 -13.88 1.41 -4.83
N PRO A 94 -14.52 2.43 -4.20
CA PRO A 94 -15.97 2.47 -4.02
C PRO A 94 -16.81 2.48 -5.29
N ASP A 95 -16.27 3.00 -6.40
CA ASP A 95 -16.96 3.10 -7.68
C ASP A 95 -16.90 1.80 -8.51
N GLU A 96 -16.20 0.77 -8.02
CA GLU A 96 -16.10 -0.52 -8.68
C GLU A 96 -17.34 -1.38 -8.43
N THR A 97 -17.75 -2.15 -9.44
CA THR A 97 -19.04 -2.89 -9.41
C THR A 97 -19.15 -3.87 -8.24
N ASP A 98 -18.04 -4.50 -7.85
CA ASP A 98 -18.02 -5.51 -6.79
C ASP A 98 -17.74 -4.91 -5.39
N TYR A 99 -17.75 -3.59 -5.23
CA TYR A 99 -17.48 -2.95 -3.94
C TYR A 99 -18.54 -3.26 -2.87
N VAL A 100 -18.04 -3.63 -1.68
CA VAL A 100 -18.77 -3.92 -0.45
C VAL A 100 -18.05 -3.21 0.70
N GLY A 101 -18.57 -2.05 1.10
CA GLY A 101 -17.95 -1.20 2.12
C GLY A 101 -18.16 -1.64 3.56
N HIS A 102 -19.05 -2.61 3.84
CA HIS A 102 -19.28 -3.12 5.18
C HIS A 102 -18.96 -4.61 5.28
N TYR A 103 -18.02 -4.96 6.16
CA TYR A 103 -17.66 -6.34 6.42
C TYR A 103 -18.54 -6.94 7.51
N GLY A 104 -19.35 -7.93 7.16
CA GLY A 104 -20.28 -8.56 8.09
C GLY A 104 -21.12 -9.66 7.47
N GLY A 105 -22.11 -10.14 8.23
CA GLY A 105 -22.99 -11.23 7.81
C GLY A 105 -22.46 -12.62 8.18
N ASP A 106 -22.95 -13.63 7.47
CA ASP A 106 -22.52 -15.01 7.64
C ASP A 106 -21.09 -15.27 7.11
N ALA A 107 -20.61 -16.51 7.21
CA ALA A 107 -19.26 -16.85 6.77
C ALA A 107 -19.05 -16.59 5.27
N LEU A 108 -20.02 -16.93 4.43
CA LEU A 108 -19.92 -16.76 2.98
C LEU A 108 -19.88 -15.27 2.62
N GLN A 109 -20.72 -14.45 3.25
CA GLN A 109 -20.75 -13.01 3.03
C GLN A 109 -19.43 -12.36 3.43
N ARG A 110 -18.90 -12.73 4.60
CA ARG A 110 -17.60 -12.24 5.07
C ARG A 110 -16.47 -12.63 4.14
N ASP A 111 -16.38 -13.90 3.74
CA ASP A 111 -15.34 -14.36 2.81
C ASP A 111 -15.44 -13.64 1.46
N SER A 112 -16.65 -13.35 0.99
CA SER A 112 -16.87 -12.65 -0.29
C SER A 112 -16.47 -11.18 -0.26
N CYS A 113 -16.62 -10.48 0.87
CA CYS A 113 -16.30 -9.05 0.98
C CYS A 113 -14.90 -8.74 1.54
N TYR A 114 -14.16 -9.75 2.02
CA TYR A 114 -12.86 -9.59 2.70
C TYR A 114 -11.81 -8.82 1.88
N HIS A 115 -11.90 -8.93 0.55
CA HIS A 115 -11.04 -8.23 -0.41
C HIS A 115 -11.81 -7.38 -1.41
N GLN A 116 -13.08 -7.06 -1.13
CA GLN A 116 -13.94 -6.29 -2.04
C GLN A 116 -14.42 -4.98 -1.42
N GLY A 117 -13.54 -4.22 -0.76
CA GLY A 117 -13.88 -2.90 -0.20
C GLY A 117 -13.56 -2.77 1.27
N THR A 118 -13.46 -3.90 1.98
CA THR A 118 -12.85 -3.99 3.31
C THR A 118 -11.48 -3.30 3.31
N ALA A 119 -11.24 -2.44 4.29
CA ALA A 119 -10.01 -1.68 4.39
C ALA A 119 -9.00 -2.37 5.31
N TRP A 120 -7.74 -2.43 4.90
CA TRP A 120 -6.67 -3.15 5.60
C TRP A 120 -5.74 -2.17 6.31
N GLY A 121 -5.55 -2.36 7.62
CA GLY A 121 -4.74 -1.45 8.44
C GLY A 121 -3.26 -1.45 8.07
N TRP A 122 -2.68 -2.61 7.78
CA TRP A 122 -1.25 -2.72 7.47
C TRP A 122 -0.83 -1.97 6.19
N LEU A 123 -1.75 -1.76 5.25
CA LEU A 123 -1.47 -1.07 3.98
C LEU A 123 -1.11 0.41 4.15
N ILE A 124 -1.43 1.01 5.31
CA ILE A 124 -1.04 2.40 5.59
C ILE A 124 0.48 2.56 5.64
N GLY A 125 1.22 1.55 6.11
CA GLY A 125 2.68 1.62 6.18
C GLY A 125 3.33 1.74 4.80
N PRO A 126 3.08 0.80 3.86
CA PRO A 126 3.59 0.89 2.49
C PRO A 126 3.11 2.17 1.78
N PHE A 127 1.86 2.59 2.01
CA PHE A 127 1.36 3.85 1.44
C PHE A 127 2.16 5.06 1.91
N VAL A 128 2.44 5.18 3.21
CA VAL A 128 3.23 6.27 3.77
C VAL A 128 4.66 6.29 3.20
N SER A 129 5.31 5.13 3.08
CA SER A 129 6.62 5.02 2.44
C SER A 129 6.58 5.47 0.97
N ALA A 130 5.54 5.05 0.23
CA ALA A 130 5.35 5.46 -1.16
C ALA A 130 5.14 6.96 -1.30
N HIS A 131 4.29 7.56 -0.46
CA HIS A 131 4.03 9.00 -0.43
C HIS A 131 5.32 9.78 -0.16
N TYR A 132 6.05 9.42 0.90
CA TYR A 132 7.32 10.06 1.22
C TYR A 132 8.35 9.91 0.08
N LYS A 133 8.39 8.77 -0.59
CA LYS A 133 9.32 8.53 -1.70
C LYS A 133 9.08 9.46 -2.90
N VAL A 134 7.82 9.73 -3.27
CA VAL A 134 7.49 10.53 -4.46
C VAL A 134 7.39 12.04 -4.19
N TYR A 135 7.12 12.42 -2.94
CA TYR A 135 6.95 13.83 -2.54
C TYR A 135 8.10 14.39 -1.73
N ARG A 136 8.88 13.54 -1.03
CA ARG A 136 9.94 13.96 -0.10
C ARG A 136 9.46 14.90 1.01
N ASP A 137 8.16 14.86 1.30
CA ASP A 137 7.52 15.60 2.39
C ASP A 137 7.23 14.62 3.53
N ALA A 138 8.07 14.65 4.57
CA ALA A 138 7.95 13.74 5.70
C ALA A 138 6.75 14.11 6.59
N GLN A 139 6.43 15.39 6.71
CA GLN A 139 5.33 15.87 7.55
C GLN A 139 3.98 15.45 6.99
N THR A 140 3.75 15.62 5.69
CA THR A 140 2.52 15.16 5.03
C THR A 140 2.43 13.63 5.07
N ALA A 141 3.53 12.91 4.80
CA ALA A 141 3.53 11.44 4.90
C ALA A 141 3.20 10.96 6.34
N TYR A 142 3.73 11.64 7.36
CA TYR A 142 3.45 11.33 8.76
C TYR A 142 2.00 11.59 9.16
N SER A 143 1.35 12.61 8.58
CA SER A 143 -0.04 12.96 8.91
C SER A 143 -1.03 11.82 8.68
N TYR A 144 -0.77 10.93 7.72
CA TYR A 144 -1.58 9.73 7.49
C TYR A 144 -1.52 8.70 8.63
N LEU A 145 -0.53 8.79 9.52
CA LEU A 145 -0.42 7.94 10.71
C LEU A 145 -1.10 8.55 11.93
N GLU A 146 -1.44 9.84 11.92
CA GLU A 146 -2.03 10.53 13.08
C GLU A 146 -3.36 9.90 13.54
N PRO A 147 -4.29 9.50 12.65
CA PRO A 147 -5.56 8.88 13.06
C PRO A 147 -5.40 7.57 13.82
N ILE A 148 -4.24 6.90 13.73
CA ILE A 148 -3.96 5.68 14.50
C ILE A 148 -3.96 5.96 16.01
N ALA A 149 -3.63 7.18 16.43
CA ALA A 149 -3.70 7.56 17.84
C ALA A 149 -5.11 7.40 18.43
N ASP A 150 -6.14 7.70 17.65
CA ASP A 150 -7.53 7.48 18.05
C ASP A 150 -7.85 5.98 18.11
N HIS A 151 -7.46 5.22 17.09
CA HIS A 151 -7.67 3.76 17.06
C HIS A 151 -6.98 3.01 18.20
N LEU A 152 -5.81 3.45 18.65
CA LEU A 152 -5.11 2.86 19.79
C LEU A 152 -5.90 2.98 21.10
N ASN A 153 -6.86 3.89 21.18
CA ASN A 153 -7.78 4.07 22.31
C ASN A 153 -9.16 3.42 22.07
N ASP A 154 -9.34 2.71 20.96
CA ASP A 154 -10.59 2.04 20.57
C ASP A 154 -10.37 0.52 20.40
N HIS A 155 -11.47 -0.25 20.38
CA HIS A 155 -11.60 -1.69 20.09
C HIS A 155 -10.58 -2.63 20.78
N GLY A 156 -9.32 -2.59 20.39
CA GLY A 156 -8.21 -3.32 20.99
C GLY A 156 -7.17 -2.37 21.58
N LEU A 157 -7.38 -1.90 22.82
CA LEU A 157 -6.54 -0.92 23.50
C LEU A 157 -5.03 -1.20 23.35
N GLY A 158 -4.31 -0.21 22.84
CA GLY A 158 -2.86 -0.29 22.61
C GLY A 158 -2.44 -1.17 21.42
N SER A 159 -3.38 -1.57 20.57
CA SER A 159 -3.15 -2.41 19.40
C SER A 159 -3.89 -1.89 18.17
N ILE A 160 -3.61 -2.50 17.01
CA ILE A 160 -4.21 -2.13 15.73
C ILE A 160 -4.94 -3.34 15.15
N SER A 161 -6.18 -3.13 14.72
CA SER A 161 -7.00 -4.18 14.14
C SER A 161 -6.55 -4.56 12.73
N GLU A 162 -6.96 -5.74 12.29
CA GLU A 162 -6.61 -6.28 10.98
C GLU A 162 -7.24 -5.48 9.85
N ILE A 163 -8.56 -5.31 9.94
CA ILE A 163 -9.39 -4.72 8.91
C ILE A 163 -10.44 -3.78 9.51
N PHE A 164 -11.01 -2.96 8.64
CA PHE A 164 -12.02 -1.97 8.94
C PHE A 164 -13.09 -1.98 7.84
N ASP A 165 -14.31 -1.57 8.19
CA ASP A 165 -15.31 -1.26 7.17
C ASP A 165 -14.75 -0.17 6.21
N GLY A 166 -14.86 -0.40 4.91
CA GLY A 166 -14.45 0.56 3.89
C GLY A 166 -15.32 1.82 3.85
N ASP A 167 -16.58 1.72 4.28
CA ASP A 167 -17.49 2.85 4.41
C ASP A 167 -17.51 3.41 5.85
N PRO A 168 -17.83 4.71 6.02
CA PRO A 168 -18.02 5.29 7.34
C PRO A 168 -19.04 4.50 8.18
N PRO A 169 -18.81 4.34 9.50
CA PRO A 169 -17.81 5.02 10.31
C PRO A 169 -16.45 4.29 10.40
N HIS A 170 -16.13 3.38 9.46
CA HIS A 170 -14.87 2.63 9.44
C HIS A 170 -14.68 1.73 10.66
N THR A 171 -15.75 1.04 11.07
CA THR A 171 -15.78 0.13 12.23
C THR A 171 -14.61 -0.87 12.17
N PRO A 172 -13.84 -1.07 13.26
CA PRO A 172 -12.86 -2.14 13.34
C PRO A 172 -13.50 -3.53 13.23
N ARG A 173 -12.85 -4.43 12.49
CA ARG A 173 -13.32 -5.79 12.18
C ARG A 173 -12.15 -6.78 12.28
N GLY A 174 -12.47 -8.06 12.05
CA GLY A 174 -11.46 -9.12 11.95
C GLY A 174 -10.68 -9.33 13.25
N CYS A 175 -9.41 -9.67 13.14
CA CYS A 175 -8.53 -9.80 14.30
C CYS A 175 -8.35 -8.44 15.02
N ILE A 176 -8.66 -8.42 16.31
CA ILE A 176 -8.62 -7.22 17.17
C ILE A 176 -7.19 -6.64 17.24
N ALA A 177 -6.18 -7.51 17.32
CA ALA A 177 -4.78 -7.17 17.52
C ALA A 177 -3.90 -7.89 16.49
N GLN A 178 -3.63 -7.22 15.38
CA GLN A 178 -3.02 -7.86 14.23
C GLN A 178 -1.56 -7.45 14.04
N ALA A 179 -0.68 -8.46 14.06
CA ALA A 179 0.76 -8.26 14.08
C ALA A 179 1.28 -7.43 12.90
N TRP A 180 0.81 -7.68 11.67
CA TRP A 180 1.25 -6.91 10.50
C TRP A 180 0.78 -5.46 10.50
N SER A 181 -0.38 -5.16 11.12
CA SER A 181 -0.93 -3.81 11.17
C SER A 181 -0.08 -2.96 12.11
N VAL A 182 0.21 -3.51 13.29
CA VAL A 182 1.13 -2.89 14.27
C VAL A 182 2.53 -2.72 13.68
N ALA A 183 3.07 -3.77 13.04
CA ALA A 183 4.43 -3.75 12.51
C ALA A 183 4.62 -2.69 11.40
N GLU A 184 3.68 -2.59 10.46
CA GLU A 184 3.80 -1.64 9.35
C GLU A 184 3.71 -0.17 9.81
N VAL A 185 2.85 0.12 10.78
CA VAL A 185 2.77 1.45 11.38
C VAL A 185 4.06 1.82 12.09
N LEU A 186 4.61 0.92 12.91
CA LEU A 186 5.88 1.15 13.59
C LEU A 186 7.04 1.28 12.59
N ARG A 187 7.04 0.49 11.51
CA ARG A 187 8.05 0.56 10.45
C ARG A 187 8.02 1.92 9.76
N ALA A 188 6.86 2.36 9.28
CA ALA A 188 6.69 3.64 8.60
C ALA A 188 7.01 4.83 9.53
N TRP A 189 6.56 4.77 10.78
CA TRP A 189 6.91 5.80 11.77
C TRP A 189 8.43 5.92 11.96
N ARG A 190 9.11 4.79 12.15
CA ARG A 190 10.58 4.76 12.32
C ARG A 190 11.32 5.21 11.07
N GLU A 191 10.81 4.88 9.89
CA GLU A 191 11.36 5.31 8.60
C GLU A 191 11.37 6.85 8.46
N LEU A 192 10.29 7.53 8.87
CA LEU A 192 10.16 8.98 8.75
C LEU A 192 10.91 9.77 9.83
N GLN A 193 11.21 9.16 10.98
CA GLN A 193 11.82 9.86 12.13
C GLN A 193 13.07 10.70 11.80
N PRO A 194 14.04 10.23 11.00
CA PRO A 194 15.22 11.03 10.67
C PRO A 194 14.86 12.32 9.92
N ALA A 195 13.95 12.26 8.96
CA ALA A 195 13.54 13.41 8.16
C ALA A 195 12.76 14.44 8.99
N LEU A 196 11.81 13.98 9.81
CA LEU A 196 11.02 14.84 10.71
C LEU A 196 11.86 15.59 11.76
N LYS A 197 13.05 15.07 12.12
CA LYS A 197 13.98 15.76 13.04
C LYS A 197 14.79 16.85 12.33
N GLN A 198 15.12 16.65 11.07
CA GLN A 198 15.87 17.63 10.27
C GLN A 198 15.03 18.88 10.02
N GLU A 199 13.77 18.71 9.63
CA GLU A 199 12.82 19.82 9.39
C GLU A 199 12.55 20.70 10.62
N LYS A 200 12.69 20.16 11.85
CA LYS A 200 12.50 20.94 13.10
C LYS A 200 13.71 21.78 13.50
N THR A 201 14.85 21.59 12.83
CA THR A 201 16.12 22.26 13.16
C THR A 201 16.42 23.42 12.22
N GLU A 202 15.66 23.55 11.12
CA GLU A 202 15.68 24.67 10.17
C GLU A 202 14.62 25.72 10.50
#